data_AF-A0A2V6ZEF3-F1
#
_entry.id   AF-A0A2V6ZEF3-F1
#
_cell.length_a   1.000
_cell.length_b   1.000
_cell.length_c   1.000
_cell.angle_alpha   90.00
_cell.angle_beta   90.00
_cell.angle_gamma   90.00
#
_symmetry.space_group_name_H-M   'P 1'
#
loop_
_entity.id
_entity.type
_entity.pdbx_description
1 polymer ?
#
loop_
_entity_poly.entity_id
_entity_poly.type
_entity_poly.pdbx_seq_one_letter_code
_entity_poly.pdbx_strand_id
1 'polypeptide(L)'
;MIEREELIGSTTSAILHWTLRIAVAACFIGHGAFGVITKAAWLPYFAIFRIPEAWAWRLMPVVGFVDITVGALTLIQPVRAVVLYMMFWGFQTACLRPVAGQGMWELLERAGNYGVPLAFLCVLGAGRSLADWFSFRPAPPLTLARASAIGWILRVTTALLLIGHGGFDFAMGKDWASYGAAAGISPTTLATHPLSPMAGWFECVLGLIVLLRPMRGVLLFVLAWKLATEAFRPLAGEPIWEFIERGGSYGAPLALAWIQRRSEEPAKAAHARAGSATVSSD
;
A
#
# COMPACT_ATOMS: atom_id res chain seq x y z
N MET A 1 -18.95 30.80 -16.53
CA MET A 1 -19.08 30.67 -15.07
C MET A 1 -17.95 29.76 -14.62
N ILE A 2 -16.87 30.32 -14.07
CA ILE A 2 -15.71 29.53 -13.63
C ILE A 2 -16.09 28.95 -12.27
N GLU A 3 -16.43 27.67 -12.22
CA GLU A 3 -16.57 26.95 -10.95
C GLU A 3 -15.23 27.08 -10.21
N ARG A 4 -15.23 27.73 -9.04
CA ARG A 4 -14.06 27.75 -8.17
C ARG A 4 -13.90 26.33 -7.63
N GLU A 5 -12.88 25.61 -8.10
CA GLU A 5 -12.51 24.32 -7.52
C GLU A 5 -12.25 24.49 -6.02
N GLU A 6 -12.98 23.75 -5.20
CA GLU A 6 -12.79 23.75 -3.76
C GLU A 6 -11.46 23.06 -3.41
N LEU A 7 -10.63 23.74 -2.62
CA LEU A 7 -9.27 23.31 -2.27
C LEU A 7 -9.23 22.59 -0.91
N ILE A 8 -8.42 21.55 -0.85
CA ILE A 8 -8.08 20.85 0.39
C ILE A 8 -7.04 21.67 1.17
N GLY A 9 -7.19 21.74 2.50
CA GLY A 9 -6.30 22.48 3.38
C GLY A 9 -4.83 22.02 3.27
N SER A 10 -3.91 22.96 3.41
CA SER A 10 -2.47 22.74 3.25
C SER A 10 -1.92 21.62 4.13
N THR A 11 -2.39 21.49 5.38
CA THR A 11 -1.99 20.42 6.29
C THR A 11 -2.35 19.03 5.78
N THR A 12 -3.58 18.82 5.31
CA THR A 12 -4.02 17.52 4.76
C THR A 12 -3.22 17.18 3.50
N SER A 13 -2.97 18.17 2.65
CA SER A 13 -2.12 17.99 1.45
C SER A 13 -0.70 17.54 1.83
N ALA A 14 -0.08 18.19 2.82
CA ALA A 14 1.25 17.85 3.29
C ALA A 14 1.32 16.44 3.92
N ILE A 15 0.34 16.09 4.77
CA ILE A 15 0.26 14.75 5.39
C ILE A 15 0.11 13.68 4.31
N LEU A 16 -0.80 13.88 3.35
CA LEU A 16 -1.02 12.94 2.26
C LEU A 16 0.25 12.75 1.42
N HIS A 17 0.90 13.86 1.06
CA HIS A 17 2.13 13.85 0.30
C HIS A 17 3.24 13.05 1.02
N TRP A 18 3.51 13.32 2.30
CA TRP A 18 4.54 12.60 3.05
C TRP A 18 4.19 11.13 3.33
N THR A 19 2.92 10.83 3.62
CA THR A 19 2.48 9.46 3.86
C THR A 19 2.74 8.58 2.63
N LEU A 20 2.28 9.03 1.46
CA LEU A 20 2.46 8.28 0.22
C LEU A 20 3.94 8.21 -0.19
N ARG A 21 4.69 9.29 0.01
CA ARG A 21 6.12 9.35 -0.28
C ARG A 21 6.94 8.35 0.53
N ILE A 22 6.70 8.27 1.84
CA ILE A 22 7.38 7.32 2.73
C ILE A 22 6.96 5.89 2.38
N ALA A 23 5.67 5.65 2.14
CA ALA A 23 5.17 4.33 1.79
C ALA A 23 5.76 3.78 0.49
N VAL A 24 5.80 4.60 -0.57
CA VAL A 24 6.41 4.26 -1.86
C VAL A 24 7.91 4.00 -1.70
N ALA A 25 8.61 4.85 -0.94
CA ALA A 25 10.04 4.66 -0.70
C ALA A 25 10.32 3.37 0.07
N ALA A 26 9.55 3.06 1.11
CA ALA A 26 9.68 1.83 1.88
C ALA A 26 9.48 0.60 0.98
N CYS A 27 8.45 0.59 0.12
CA CYS A 27 8.23 -0.49 -0.85
C CYS A 27 9.47 -0.74 -1.72
N PHE A 28 10.00 0.32 -2.34
CA PHE A 28 11.10 0.20 -3.29
C PHE A 28 12.46 -0.07 -2.62
N ILE A 29 12.72 0.52 -1.45
CA ILE A 29 13.94 0.24 -0.70
C ILE A 29 13.93 -1.19 -0.16
N GLY A 30 12.80 -1.66 0.38
CA GLY A 30 12.66 -3.04 0.86
C GLY A 30 12.77 -4.07 -0.27
N HIS A 31 12.04 -3.86 -1.37
CA HIS A 31 12.13 -4.73 -2.55
C HIS A 31 13.54 -4.69 -3.16
N GLY A 32 14.14 -3.51 -3.23
CA GLY A 32 15.48 -3.35 -3.77
C GLY A 32 16.55 -4.04 -2.92
N ALA A 33 16.39 -4.05 -1.58
CA ALA A 33 17.24 -4.81 -0.70
C ALA A 33 17.19 -6.32 -1.00
N PHE A 34 16.02 -6.87 -1.34
CA PHE A 34 15.90 -8.26 -1.82
C PHE A 34 16.63 -8.52 -3.13
N GLY A 35 16.68 -7.54 -4.03
CA GLY A 35 17.50 -7.63 -5.24
C GLY A 35 18.99 -7.67 -4.91
N VAL A 36 19.45 -6.80 -4.00
CA VAL A 36 20.86 -6.71 -3.59
C VAL A 36 21.33 -7.99 -2.87
N ILE A 37 20.53 -8.55 -1.96
CA ILE A 37 20.85 -9.82 -1.27
C ILE A 37 20.52 -11.05 -2.12
N THR A 38 20.08 -10.86 -3.36
CA THR A 38 19.77 -11.91 -4.33
C THR A 38 18.73 -12.91 -3.81
N LYS A 39 17.48 -12.47 -3.65
CA LYS A 39 16.38 -13.37 -3.23
C LYS A 39 16.12 -14.43 -4.31
N ALA A 40 16.42 -15.69 -4.00
CA ALA A 40 16.23 -16.83 -4.93
C ALA A 40 14.82 -16.93 -5.52
N ALA A 41 13.79 -16.49 -4.78
CA ALA A 41 12.41 -16.43 -5.23
C ALA A 41 12.19 -15.55 -6.48
N TRP A 42 13.17 -14.72 -6.87
CA TRP A 42 13.12 -13.92 -8.09
C TRP A 42 13.55 -14.68 -9.35
N LEU A 43 14.25 -15.82 -9.23
CA LEU A 43 14.72 -16.60 -10.38
C LEU A 43 13.60 -16.96 -11.37
N PRO A 44 12.40 -17.41 -10.94
CA PRO A 44 11.29 -17.68 -11.86
C PRO A 44 10.87 -16.46 -12.66
N TYR A 45 11.02 -15.24 -12.12
CA TYR A 45 10.65 -14.01 -12.81
C TYR A 45 11.59 -13.71 -13.99
N PHE A 46 12.89 -13.96 -13.81
CA PHE A 46 13.87 -13.87 -14.89
C PHE A 46 13.67 -14.97 -15.94
N ALA A 47 13.29 -16.18 -15.50
CA ALA A 47 13.03 -17.31 -16.40
C ALA A 47 11.85 -17.06 -17.36
N ILE A 48 10.83 -16.28 -16.97
CA ILE A 48 9.74 -15.84 -17.88
C ILE A 48 10.30 -15.15 -19.13
N PHE A 49 11.36 -14.36 -18.97
CA PHE A 49 12.03 -13.66 -20.07
C PHE A 49 13.15 -14.48 -20.72
N ARG A 50 13.26 -15.77 -20.39
CA ARG A 50 14.32 -16.68 -20.87
C ARG A 50 15.73 -16.20 -20.55
N ILE A 51 15.89 -15.45 -19.45
CA ILE A 51 17.20 -15.04 -18.95
C ILE A 51 17.82 -16.24 -18.23
N PRO A 52 19.05 -16.68 -18.60
CA PRO A 52 19.71 -17.79 -17.92
C PRO A 52 19.93 -17.49 -16.43
N GLU A 53 19.83 -18.52 -15.59
CA GLU A 53 19.94 -18.39 -14.12
C GLU A 53 21.24 -17.67 -13.69
N ALA A 54 22.37 -18.01 -14.31
CA ALA A 54 23.66 -17.37 -14.04
C ALA A 54 23.66 -15.85 -14.30
N TRP A 55 22.85 -15.39 -15.27
CA TRP A 55 22.64 -13.97 -15.53
C TRP A 55 21.62 -13.36 -14.56
N ALA A 56 20.57 -14.09 -14.18
CA ALA A 56 19.58 -13.63 -13.20
C ALA A 56 20.26 -13.24 -11.87
N TRP A 57 21.15 -14.09 -11.35
CA TRP A 57 21.93 -13.79 -10.14
C TRP A 57 22.76 -12.51 -10.23
N ARG A 58 23.29 -12.18 -11.42
CA ARG A 58 24.08 -10.96 -11.66
C ARG A 58 23.21 -9.71 -11.87
N LEU A 59 22.00 -9.89 -12.39
CA LEU A 59 21.06 -8.80 -12.67
C LEU A 59 20.24 -8.41 -11.44
N MET A 60 19.96 -9.33 -10.51
CA MET A 60 19.20 -9.04 -9.28
C MET A 60 19.77 -7.84 -8.49
N PRO A 61 21.09 -7.74 -8.23
CA PRO A 61 21.64 -6.59 -7.52
C PRO A 61 21.47 -5.29 -8.30
N VAL A 62 21.60 -5.31 -9.63
CA VAL A 62 21.42 -4.13 -10.49
C VAL A 62 19.99 -3.60 -10.36
N VAL A 63 19.00 -4.50 -10.48
CA VAL A 63 17.58 -4.17 -10.25
C VAL A 63 17.40 -3.62 -8.83
N GLY A 64 18.00 -4.27 -7.84
CA GLY A 64 17.92 -3.84 -6.44
C GLY A 64 18.47 -2.44 -6.20
N PHE A 65 19.60 -2.10 -6.80
CA PHE A 65 20.18 -0.76 -6.74
C PHE A 65 19.31 0.29 -7.40
N VAL A 66 18.69 -0.03 -8.55
CA VAL A 66 17.75 0.88 -9.21
C VAL A 66 16.57 1.17 -8.29
N ASP A 67 15.98 0.13 -7.69
CA ASP A 67 14.83 0.26 -6.78
C ASP A 67 15.17 1.11 -5.54
N ILE A 68 16.29 0.84 -4.88
CA ILE A 68 16.77 1.65 -3.75
C ILE A 68 17.00 3.10 -4.18
N THR A 69 17.60 3.32 -5.34
CA THR A 69 17.90 4.67 -5.84
C THR A 69 16.62 5.46 -6.09
N VAL A 70 15.64 4.90 -6.80
CA VAL A 70 14.37 5.60 -7.05
C VAL A 70 13.56 5.83 -5.78
N GLY A 71 13.61 4.89 -4.81
CA GLY A 71 13.02 5.06 -3.49
C GLY A 71 13.66 6.20 -2.69
N ALA A 72 15.00 6.24 -2.63
CA ALA A 72 15.75 7.28 -1.93
C ALA A 72 15.59 8.66 -2.57
N LEU A 73 15.69 8.74 -3.91
CA LEU A 73 15.45 9.99 -4.64
C LEU A 73 14.03 10.50 -4.38
N THR A 74 13.05 9.60 -4.35
CA THR A 74 11.67 9.97 -4.03
C THR A 74 11.56 10.59 -2.64
N LEU A 75 12.31 10.12 -1.62
CA LEU A 75 12.35 10.74 -0.27
C LEU A 75 13.02 12.11 -0.23
N ILE A 76 13.97 12.39 -1.12
CA ILE A 76 14.68 13.68 -1.21
C ILE A 76 13.84 14.68 -2.01
N GLN A 77 13.46 14.32 -3.24
CA GLN A 77 12.53 15.10 -4.06
C GLN A 77 11.74 14.21 -5.02
N PRO A 78 10.39 14.20 -4.98
CA PRO A 78 9.62 13.33 -5.84
C PRO A 78 9.58 13.90 -7.27
N VAL A 79 10.05 13.11 -8.23
CA VAL A 79 10.01 13.43 -9.65
C VAL A 79 8.90 12.60 -10.31
N ARG A 80 8.00 13.24 -11.07
CA ARG A 80 6.81 12.58 -11.66
C ARG A 80 7.19 11.38 -12.53
N ALA A 81 8.21 11.52 -13.37
CA ALA A 81 8.68 10.43 -14.22
C ALA A 81 9.20 9.23 -13.40
N VAL A 82 9.88 9.50 -12.28
CA VAL A 82 10.37 8.45 -11.37
C VAL A 82 9.20 7.75 -10.69
N VAL A 83 8.21 8.50 -10.18
CA VAL A 83 7.02 7.89 -9.54
C VAL A 83 6.17 7.12 -10.56
N LEU A 84 6.10 7.59 -11.81
CA LEU A 84 5.44 6.85 -12.90
C LEU A 84 6.17 5.54 -13.23
N TYR A 85 7.50 5.58 -13.31
CA TYR A 85 8.33 4.38 -13.44
C TYR A 85 8.04 3.41 -12.29
N MET A 86 8.04 3.90 -11.04
CA MET A 86 7.76 3.07 -9.86
C MET A 86 6.36 2.43 -9.93
N MET A 87 5.34 3.16 -10.38
CA MET A 87 4.00 2.61 -10.57
C MET A 87 4.01 1.44 -11.57
N PHE A 88 4.58 1.64 -12.76
CA PHE A 88 4.62 0.59 -13.78
C PHE A 88 5.53 -0.58 -13.42
N TRP A 89 6.71 -0.29 -12.85
CA TRP A 89 7.66 -1.30 -12.41
C TRP A 89 7.08 -2.17 -11.30
N GLY A 90 6.46 -1.56 -10.29
CA GLY A 90 5.79 -2.27 -9.21
C GLY A 90 4.63 -3.13 -9.71
N PHE A 91 3.82 -2.62 -10.65
CA PHE A 91 2.71 -3.36 -11.24
C PHE A 91 3.18 -4.55 -12.07
N GLN A 92 4.12 -4.32 -13.00
CA GLN A 92 4.72 -5.38 -13.81
C GLN A 92 5.30 -6.47 -12.91
N THR A 93 6.11 -6.08 -11.92
CA THR A 93 6.73 -6.99 -10.98
C THR A 93 5.67 -7.81 -10.25
N ALA A 94 4.58 -7.20 -9.77
CA ALA A 94 3.47 -7.92 -9.16
C ALA A 94 2.80 -8.92 -10.13
N CYS A 95 2.62 -8.57 -11.41
CA CYS A 95 2.07 -9.47 -12.42
C CYS A 95 2.97 -10.68 -12.72
N LEU A 96 4.29 -10.59 -12.52
CA LEU A 96 5.19 -11.72 -12.73
C LEU A 96 4.91 -12.89 -11.78
N ARG A 97 4.30 -12.66 -10.61
CA ARG A 97 4.01 -13.72 -9.62
C ARG A 97 3.01 -14.76 -10.15
N PRO A 98 1.78 -14.39 -10.57
CA PRO A 98 0.86 -15.35 -11.15
C PRO A 98 1.41 -15.97 -12.45
N VAL A 99 2.15 -15.20 -13.26
CA VAL A 99 2.78 -15.73 -14.49
C VAL A 99 3.86 -16.78 -14.17
N ALA A 100 4.56 -16.63 -13.04
CA ALA A 100 5.52 -17.62 -12.53
C ALA A 100 4.85 -18.80 -11.79
N GLY A 101 3.51 -18.88 -11.78
CA GLY A 101 2.78 -19.96 -11.13
C GLY A 101 2.56 -19.79 -9.62
N GLN A 102 2.85 -18.61 -9.06
CA GLN A 102 2.71 -18.33 -7.61
C GLN A 102 1.28 -17.95 -7.19
N GLY A 103 0.31 -17.97 -8.11
CA GLY A 103 -1.10 -17.67 -7.82
C GLY A 103 -1.49 -16.19 -7.93
N MET A 104 -2.79 -15.93 -8.15
CA MET A 104 -3.32 -14.57 -8.36
C MET A 104 -3.30 -13.73 -7.08
N TRP A 105 -3.35 -14.36 -5.91
CA TRP A 105 -3.36 -13.67 -4.61
C TRP A 105 -2.08 -12.87 -4.36
N GLU A 106 -0.94 -13.30 -4.93
CA GLU A 106 0.30 -12.54 -4.92
C GLU A 106 0.18 -11.20 -5.67
N LEU A 107 -0.55 -11.12 -6.77
CA LEU A 107 -0.78 -9.84 -7.44
C LEU A 107 -1.59 -8.90 -6.55
N LEU A 108 -2.65 -9.42 -5.94
CA LEU A 108 -3.57 -8.64 -5.12
C LEU A 108 -2.93 -8.15 -3.83
N GLU A 109 -2.17 -9.01 -3.13
CA GLU A 109 -1.49 -8.65 -1.88
C GLU A 109 -0.50 -7.49 -2.10
N ARG A 110 0.16 -7.46 -3.27
CA ARG A 110 1.12 -6.41 -3.65
C ARG A 110 0.44 -5.15 -4.18
N ALA A 111 -0.88 -5.00 -4.05
CA ALA A 111 -1.57 -3.78 -4.47
C ALA A 111 -0.99 -2.51 -3.88
N GLY A 112 -0.43 -2.57 -2.65
CA GLY A 112 0.31 -1.46 -2.05
C GLY A 112 1.50 -0.98 -2.89
N ASN A 113 2.16 -1.88 -3.63
CA ASN A 113 3.39 -1.61 -4.36
C ASN A 113 3.16 -0.85 -5.68
N TYR A 114 1.95 -0.89 -6.24
CA TYR A 114 1.59 -0.18 -7.48
C TYR A 114 0.44 0.83 -7.30
N GLY A 115 -0.48 0.58 -6.38
CA GLY A 115 -1.60 1.48 -6.07
C GLY A 115 -1.18 2.74 -5.31
N VAL A 116 -0.24 2.63 -4.37
CA VAL A 116 0.31 3.79 -3.64
C VAL A 116 1.12 4.73 -4.55
N PRO A 117 2.05 4.25 -5.41
CA PRO A 117 2.72 5.17 -6.34
C PRO A 117 1.75 5.77 -7.38
N LEU A 118 0.69 5.05 -7.78
CA LEU A 118 -0.38 5.64 -8.59
C LEU A 118 -1.10 6.79 -7.87
N ALA A 119 -1.51 6.58 -6.62
CA ALA A 119 -2.10 7.63 -5.78
C ALA A 119 -1.14 8.81 -5.57
N PHE A 120 0.15 8.53 -5.40
CA PHE A 120 1.16 9.56 -5.21
C PHE A 120 1.38 10.38 -6.48
N LEU A 121 1.40 9.73 -7.66
CA LEU A 121 1.46 10.41 -8.94
C LEU A 121 0.25 11.35 -9.12
N CYS A 122 -0.95 10.93 -8.69
CA CYS A 122 -2.12 11.80 -8.67
C CYS A 122 -1.92 13.03 -7.77
N VAL A 123 -1.28 12.89 -6.59
CA VAL A 123 -0.92 14.04 -5.74
C VAL A 123 0.01 15.01 -6.46
N LEU A 124 1.03 14.50 -7.16
CA LEU A 124 1.98 15.32 -7.92
C LEU A 124 1.32 16.00 -9.13
N GLY A 125 0.20 15.48 -9.62
CA GLY A 125 -0.56 16.01 -10.75
C GLY A 125 0.16 15.83 -12.11
N ALA A 126 -0.58 16.07 -13.19
CA ALA A 126 -0.04 15.98 -14.54
C ALA A 126 1.07 17.03 -14.79
N GLY A 127 2.14 16.62 -15.46
CA GLY A 127 3.12 17.57 -16.01
C GLY A 127 2.46 18.41 -17.11
N ARG A 128 2.84 19.69 -17.23
CA ARG A 128 2.31 20.58 -18.29
C ARG A 128 3.15 20.50 -19.58
N SER A 129 4.32 19.87 -19.50
CA SER A 129 5.26 19.65 -20.59
C SER A 129 6.14 18.44 -20.26
N LEU A 130 6.91 17.92 -21.22
CA LEU A 130 7.89 16.85 -20.95
C LEU A 130 8.94 17.28 -19.93
N ALA A 131 9.42 18.53 -19.98
CA ALA A 131 10.38 19.05 -19.02
C ALA A 131 9.82 19.03 -17.57
N ASP A 132 8.52 19.28 -17.40
CA ASP A 132 7.86 19.24 -16.08
C ASP A 132 7.84 17.83 -15.46
N TRP A 133 7.92 16.77 -16.27
CA TRP A 133 7.97 15.40 -15.78
C TRP A 133 9.29 15.04 -15.10
N PHE A 134 10.37 15.73 -15.51
CA PHE A 134 11.73 15.52 -15.01
C PHE A 134 12.21 16.65 -14.08
N SER A 135 11.32 17.58 -13.70
CA SER A 135 11.66 18.71 -12.84
C SER A 135 11.20 18.52 -11.39
N PHE A 136 11.79 19.32 -10.50
CA PHE A 136 11.48 19.38 -9.07
C PHE A 136 10.29 20.29 -8.74
N ARG A 137 9.35 20.45 -9.67
CA ARG A 137 8.20 21.32 -9.46
C ARG A 137 7.36 20.79 -8.28
N PRO A 138 6.98 21.66 -7.31
CA PRO A 138 6.12 21.27 -6.21
C PRO A 138 4.77 20.71 -6.69
N ALA A 139 4.14 19.90 -5.84
CA ALA A 139 2.80 19.42 -6.09
C ALA A 139 1.82 20.61 -6.22
N PRO A 140 0.86 20.59 -7.16
CA PRO A 140 -0.18 21.61 -7.22
C PRO A 140 -1.05 21.56 -5.97
N PRO A 141 -1.80 22.63 -5.66
CA PRO A 141 -2.87 22.56 -4.67
C PRO A 141 -3.81 21.37 -4.94
N LEU A 142 -4.22 20.69 -3.86
CA LEU A 142 -5.06 19.50 -3.93
C LEU A 142 -6.52 19.91 -4.04
N THR A 143 -7.15 19.62 -5.18
CA THR A 143 -8.58 19.88 -5.42
C THR A 143 -9.45 18.76 -4.87
N LEU A 144 -10.72 19.02 -4.60
CA LEU A 144 -11.66 18.00 -4.13
C LEU A 144 -11.80 16.82 -5.11
N ALA A 145 -11.88 17.10 -6.41
CA ALA A 145 -11.98 16.06 -7.45
C ALA A 145 -10.76 15.13 -7.45
N ARG A 146 -9.55 15.71 -7.32
CA ARG A 146 -8.31 14.93 -7.23
C ARG A 146 -8.21 14.16 -5.93
N ALA A 147 -8.64 14.75 -4.81
CA ALA A 147 -8.71 14.05 -3.53
C ALA A 147 -9.68 12.85 -3.58
N SER A 148 -10.81 12.99 -4.26
CA SER A 148 -11.76 11.90 -4.51
C SER A 148 -11.15 10.78 -5.34
N ALA A 149 -10.46 11.11 -6.44
CA ALA A 149 -9.75 10.13 -7.26
C ALA A 149 -8.68 9.37 -6.48
N ILE A 150 -7.85 10.10 -5.70
CA ILE A 150 -6.85 9.49 -4.80
C ILE A 150 -7.55 8.58 -3.78
N GLY A 151 -8.65 9.04 -3.19
CA GLY A 151 -9.45 8.24 -2.25
C GLY A 151 -9.90 6.91 -2.84
N TRP A 152 -10.41 6.91 -4.08
CA TRP A 152 -10.79 5.69 -4.79
C TRP A 152 -9.62 4.76 -5.08
N ILE A 153 -8.49 5.29 -5.54
CA ILE A 153 -7.27 4.50 -5.77
C ILE A 153 -6.83 3.81 -4.48
N LEU A 154 -6.74 4.55 -3.37
CA LEU A 154 -6.31 4.01 -2.08
C LEU A 154 -7.33 3.01 -1.51
N ARG A 155 -8.62 3.22 -1.77
CA ARG A 155 -9.70 2.33 -1.35
C ARG A 155 -9.61 0.97 -2.05
N VAL A 156 -9.47 0.99 -3.38
CA VAL A 156 -9.26 -0.24 -4.16
C VAL A 156 -7.95 -0.90 -3.75
N THR A 157 -6.87 -0.13 -3.61
CA THR A 157 -5.56 -0.63 -3.15
C THR A 157 -5.67 -1.37 -1.81
N THR A 158 -6.29 -0.74 -0.81
CA THR A 158 -6.46 -1.31 0.53
C THR A 158 -7.37 -2.54 0.51
N ALA A 159 -8.41 -2.55 -0.32
CA ALA A 159 -9.28 -3.71 -0.46
C ALA A 159 -8.53 -4.89 -1.12
N LEU A 160 -7.82 -4.64 -2.22
CA LEU A 160 -7.07 -5.67 -2.94
C LEU A 160 -5.97 -6.27 -2.08
N LEU A 161 -5.21 -5.47 -1.32
CA LEU A 161 -4.14 -6.01 -0.47
C LEU A 161 -4.69 -6.88 0.66
N LEU A 162 -5.84 -6.52 1.25
CA LEU A 162 -6.48 -7.31 2.29
C LEU A 162 -7.03 -8.63 1.74
N ILE A 163 -7.72 -8.57 0.60
CA ILE A 163 -8.27 -9.76 -0.07
C ILE A 163 -7.13 -10.68 -0.55
N GLY A 164 -6.06 -10.11 -1.10
CA GLY A 164 -4.87 -10.84 -1.53
C GLY A 164 -4.16 -11.53 -0.36
N HIS A 165 -3.93 -10.81 0.74
CA HIS A 165 -3.31 -11.38 1.93
C HIS A 165 -4.19 -12.46 2.58
N GLY A 166 -5.51 -12.28 2.56
CA GLY A 166 -6.45 -13.32 2.99
C GLY A 166 -6.38 -14.56 2.10
N GLY A 167 -6.18 -14.38 0.79
CA GLY A 167 -5.96 -15.46 -0.18
C GLY A 167 -4.76 -16.36 0.14
N PHE A 168 -3.71 -15.82 0.77
CA PHE A 168 -2.60 -16.66 1.22
C PHE A 168 -3.03 -17.67 2.27
N ASP A 169 -3.93 -17.28 3.17
CA ASP A 169 -4.42 -18.15 4.22
C ASP A 169 -5.36 -19.24 3.68
N PHE A 170 -6.43 -18.88 2.96
CA PHE A 170 -7.44 -19.86 2.56
C PHE A 170 -7.13 -20.63 1.26
N ALA A 171 -6.19 -20.15 0.43
CA ALA A 171 -5.91 -20.75 -0.88
C ALA A 171 -4.46 -21.14 -1.15
N MET A 172 -3.47 -20.66 -0.37
CA MET A 172 -2.04 -20.92 -0.64
C MET A 172 -1.27 -21.58 0.50
N GLY A 173 -1.95 -21.96 1.59
CA GLY A 173 -1.35 -22.74 2.67
C GLY A 173 -0.35 -21.93 3.50
N LYS A 174 -0.79 -20.81 4.08
CA LYS A 174 0.02 -19.95 4.95
C LYS A 174 0.61 -20.75 6.12
N ASP A 175 1.91 -20.61 6.33
CA ASP A 175 2.59 -21.22 7.48
C ASP A 175 2.25 -20.46 8.77
N TRP A 176 1.25 -20.97 9.49
CA TRP A 176 0.87 -20.44 10.80
C TRP A 176 1.76 -20.93 11.95
N ALA A 177 2.58 -21.96 11.73
CA ALA A 177 3.37 -22.54 12.82
C ALA A 177 4.49 -21.59 13.25
N SER A 178 5.21 -21.00 12.28
CA SER A 178 6.26 -20.01 12.55
C SER A 178 5.71 -18.72 13.18
N TYR A 179 4.62 -18.17 12.64
CA TYR A 179 3.98 -16.98 13.21
C TYR A 179 3.33 -17.22 14.56
N GLY A 180 2.72 -18.39 14.76
CA GLY A 180 2.16 -18.76 16.05
C GLY A 180 3.24 -18.93 17.12
N ALA A 181 4.38 -19.55 16.78
CA ALA A 181 5.53 -19.63 17.67
C ALA A 181 6.07 -18.24 18.04
N ALA A 182 6.16 -17.32 17.08
CA ALA A 182 6.56 -15.93 17.33
C ALA A 182 5.57 -15.18 18.25
N ALA A 183 4.29 -15.56 18.24
CA ALA A 183 3.25 -15.06 19.14
C ALA A 183 3.18 -15.80 20.49
N GLY A 184 4.05 -16.80 20.74
CA GLY A 184 4.02 -17.62 21.94
C GLY A 184 2.88 -18.66 21.99
N ILE A 185 2.25 -18.95 20.84
CA ILE A 185 1.18 -19.94 20.71
C ILE A 185 1.79 -21.32 20.47
N SER A 186 1.41 -22.29 21.30
CA SER A 186 1.93 -23.66 21.18
C SER A 186 1.40 -24.38 19.91
N PRO A 187 2.16 -25.30 19.32
CA PRO A 187 1.70 -26.09 18.16
C PRO A 187 0.43 -26.89 18.45
N THR A 188 0.25 -27.39 19.68
CA THR A 188 -0.95 -28.14 20.08
C THR A 188 -2.18 -27.24 20.12
N THR A 189 -2.03 -25.99 20.58
CA THR A 189 -3.10 -24.98 20.55
C THR A 189 -3.49 -24.66 19.10
N LEU A 190 -2.54 -24.46 18.19
CA LEU A 190 -2.83 -24.20 16.77
C LEU A 190 -3.50 -25.39 16.08
N ALA A 191 -3.11 -26.62 16.42
CA ALA A 191 -3.74 -27.83 15.89
C ALA A 191 -5.19 -27.99 16.37
N THR A 192 -5.47 -27.59 17.62
CA THR A 192 -6.81 -27.68 18.22
C THR A 192 -7.72 -26.53 17.77
N HIS A 193 -7.15 -25.36 17.54
CA HIS A 193 -7.85 -24.14 17.12
C HIS A 193 -7.15 -23.54 15.89
N PRO A 194 -7.35 -24.11 14.69
CA PRO A 194 -6.69 -23.64 13.50
C PRO A 194 -7.13 -22.22 13.15
N LEU A 195 -6.16 -21.34 12.91
CA LEU A 195 -6.40 -19.96 12.47
C LEU A 195 -6.78 -19.90 10.98
N SER A 196 -6.30 -20.86 10.20
CA SER A 196 -6.65 -21.02 8.78
C SER A 196 -7.96 -21.80 8.63
N PRO A 197 -8.90 -21.39 7.76
CA PRO A 197 -8.87 -20.23 6.86
C PRO A 197 -9.54 -18.97 7.46
N MET A 198 -9.84 -18.96 8.75
CA MET A 198 -10.67 -17.93 9.39
C MET A 198 -10.03 -16.55 9.33
N ALA A 199 -8.72 -16.47 9.57
CA ALA A 199 -7.98 -15.22 9.51
C ALA A 199 -8.00 -14.62 8.08
N GLY A 200 -7.93 -15.45 7.05
CA GLY A 200 -8.02 -15.02 5.66
C GLY A 200 -9.40 -14.51 5.29
N TRP A 201 -10.46 -15.21 5.68
CA TRP A 201 -11.83 -14.74 5.47
C TRP A 201 -12.12 -13.43 6.20
N PHE A 202 -11.58 -13.26 7.41
CA PHE A 202 -11.65 -12.01 8.14
C PHE A 202 -11.05 -10.84 7.34
N GLU A 203 -9.87 -11.01 6.76
CA GLU A 203 -9.25 -9.97 5.94
C GLU A 203 -10.02 -9.69 4.64
N CYS A 204 -10.56 -10.71 3.98
CA CYS A 204 -11.44 -10.53 2.83
C CYS A 204 -12.67 -9.68 3.17
N VAL A 205 -13.36 -9.99 4.28
CA VAL A 205 -14.51 -9.22 4.75
C VAL A 205 -14.10 -7.79 5.08
N LEU A 206 -12.97 -7.60 5.76
CA LEU A 206 -12.43 -6.28 6.06
C LEU A 206 -12.13 -5.47 4.79
N GLY A 207 -11.55 -6.12 3.77
CA GLY A 207 -11.32 -5.54 2.45
C GLY A 207 -12.62 -5.10 1.76
N LEU A 208 -13.67 -5.93 1.82
CA LEU A 208 -14.99 -5.58 1.30
C LEU A 208 -15.62 -4.42 2.09
N ILE A 209 -15.48 -4.38 3.41
CA ILE A 209 -15.95 -3.25 4.23
C ILE A 209 -15.23 -1.97 3.81
N VAL A 210 -13.92 -1.97 3.62
CA VAL A 210 -13.18 -0.80 3.11
C VAL A 210 -13.69 -0.42 1.72
N LEU A 211 -13.91 -1.40 0.83
CA LEU A 211 -14.42 -1.16 -0.51
C LEU A 211 -15.85 -0.64 -0.54
N LEU A 212 -16.68 -0.89 0.47
CA LEU A 212 -18.08 -0.44 0.53
C LEU A 212 -18.28 0.83 1.37
N ARG A 213 -17.56 0.93 2.50
CA ARG A 213 -17.59 2.06 3.44
C ARG A 213 -16.23 2.24 4.14
N PRO A 214 -15.31 3.02 3.55
CA PRO A 214 -13.98 3.27 4.12
C PRO A 214 -14.07 4.28 5.27
N MET A 215 -14.65 3.84 6.39
CA MET A 215 -14.76 4.64 7.61
C MET A 215 -13.39 4.83 8.24
N ARG A 216 -13.11 6.01 8.79
CA ARG A 216 -11.79 6.32 9.37
C ARG A 216 -11.37 5.30 10.44
N GLY A 217 -12.28 4.91 11.32
CA GLY A 217 -12.00 3.91 12.36
C GLY A 217 -11.59 2.56 11.79
N VAL A 218 -12.27 2.09 10.74
CA VAL A 218 -11.93 0.84 10.04
C VAL A 218 -10.55 0.93 9.41
N LEU A 219 -10.21 2.06 8.78
CA LEU A 219 -8.91 2.25 8.13
C LEU A 219 -7.75 2.29 9.13
N LEU A 220 -7.94 2.92 10.30
CA LEU A 220 -6.94 2.91 11.37
C LEU A 220 -6.80 1.52 11.99
N PHE A 221 -7.90 0.77 12.10
CA PHE A 221 -7.83 -0.64 12.47
C PHE A 221 -7.06 -1.46 11.43
N VAL A 222 -7.33 -1.29 10.14
CA VAL A 222 -6.58 -1.96 9.05
C VAL A 222 -5.09 -1.63 9.12
N LEU A 223 -4.73 -0.37 9.37
CA LEU A 223 -3.34 0.04 9.57
C LEU A 223 -2.68 -0.73 10.71
N ALA A 224 -3.31 -0.74 11.89
CA ALA A 224 -2.80 -1.45 13.05
C ALA A 224 -2.70 -2.96 12.79
N TRP A 225 -3.72 -3.55 12.16
CA TRP A 225 -3.78 -4.95 11.80
C TRP A 225 -2.66 -5.34 10.82
N LYS A 226 -2.43 -4.56 9.76
CA LYS A 226 -1.35 -4.82 8.80
C LYS A 226 0.02 -4.64 9.41
N LEU A 227 0.24 -3.60 10.23
CA LEU A 227 1.50 -3.46 10.96
C LEU A 227 1.76 -4.64 11.89
N ALA A 228 0.76 -5.08 12.66
CA ALA A 228 0.90 -6.20 13.57
C ALA A 228 1.17 -7.53 12.84
N THR A 229 0.38 -7.82 11.79
CA THR A 229 0.49 -9.08 11.05
C THR A 229 1.79 -9.18 10.26
N GLU A 230 2.28 -8.09 9.67
CA GLU A 230 3.56 -8.12 8.95
C GLU A 230 4.77 -8.09 9.90
N ALA A 231 4.63 -7.56 11.12
CA ALA A 231 5.70 -7.60 12.13
C ALA A 231 6.02 -9.03 12.58
N PHE A 232 5.11 -9.99 12.40
CA PHE A 232 5.41 -11.41 12.66
C PHE A 232 6.52 -11.96 11.77
N ARG A 233 6.73 -11.41 10.57
CA ARG A 233 7.80 -11.88 9.65
C ARG A 233 9.18 -11.74 10.28
N PRO A 234 9.66 -10.53 10.65
CA PRO A 234 10.94 -10.41 11.33
C PRO A 234 10.98 -11.12 12.69
N LEU A 235 9.86 -11.20 13.41
CA LEU A 235 9.78 -11.95 14.67
C LEU A 235 9.91 -13.48 14.47
N ALA A 236 9.49 -13.99 13.32
CA ALA A 236 9.66 -15.37 12.90
C ALA A 236 11.03 -15.64 12.23
N GLY A 237 11.92 -14.64 12.19
CA GLY A 237 13.27 -14.76 11.64
C GLY A 237 13.40 -14.44 10.15
N GLU A 238 12.34 -13.96 9.50
CA GLU A 238 12.43 -13.46 8.12
C GLU A 238 13.23 -12.13 8.09
N PRO A 239 13.88 -11.78 6.96
CA PRO A 239 14.57 -10.49 6.85
C PRO A 239 13.64 -9.29 7.10
N ILE A 240 14.14 -8.27 7.80
CA ILE A 240 13.38 -7.03 8.07
C ILE A 240 12.83 -6.36 6.80
N TRP A 241 13.47 -6.62 5.66
CA TRP A 241 13.05 -6.14 4.35
C TRP A 241 11.65 -6.62 3.95
N GLU A 242 11.18 -7.76 4.44
CA GLU A 242 9.79 -8.19 4.25
C GLU A 242 8.81 -7.18 4.86
N PHE A 243 9.10 -6.68 6.06
CA PHE A 243 8.25 -5.70 6.71
C PHE A 243 8.30 -4.35 5.99
N ILE A 244 9.51 -3.95 5.56
CA ILE A 244 9.75 -2.65 4.90
C ILE A 244 9.14 -2.60 3.50
N GLU A 245 9.29 -3.66 2.70
CA GLU A 245 8.75 -3.69 1.31
C GLU A 245 7.23 -3.60 1.26
N ARG A 246 6.55 -3.86 2.39
CA ARG A 246 5.10 -3.73 2.55
C ARG A 246 4.66 -2.36 3.05
N GLY A 247 5.53 -1.35 2.98
CA GLY A 247 5.20 0.03 3.35
C GLY A 247 3.91 0.56 2.74
N GLY A 248 3.58 0.14 1.52
CA GLY A 248 2.33 0.48 0.84
C GLY A 248 1.08 -0.09 1.53
N SER A 249 1.19 -1.25 2.18
CA SER A 249 0.12 -1.87 2.97
C SER A 249 -0.27 -1.09 4.21
N TYR A 250 0.65 -0.26 4.73
CA TYR A 250 0.39 0.63 5.86
C TYR A 250 0.04 2.05 5.37
N GLY A 251 0.76 2.53 4.34
CA GLY A 251 0.58 3.86 3.78
C GLY A 251 -0.78 4.07 3.13
N ALA A 252 -1.31 3.06 2.43
CA ALA A 252 -2.59 3.17 1.75
C ALA A 252 -3.78 3.44 2.69
N PRO A 253 -4.04 2.61 3.74
CA PRO A 253 -5.12 2.87 4.68
C PRO A 253 -4.90 4.16 5.49
N LEU A 254 -3.65 4.49 5.85
CA LEU A 254 -3.35 5.73 6.57
C LEU A 254 -3.66 6.98 5.73
N ALA A 255 -3.22 7.01 4.48
CA ALA A 255 -3.50 8.10 3.55
C ALA A 255 -5.00 8.25 3.29
N LEU A 256 -5.72 7.13 3.13
CA LEU A 256 -7.16 7.13 2.94
C LEU A 256 -7.90 7.65 4.19
N ALA A 257 -7.47 7.26 5.40
CA ALA A 257 -8.07 7.73 6.65
C ALA A 257 -7.96 9.26 6.81
N TRP A 258 -6.89 9.85 6.29
CA TRP A 258 -6.69 11.29 6.28
C TRP A 258 -7.58 12.04 5.29
N ILE A 259 -7.86 11.45 4.13
CA ILE A 259 -8.83 12.01 3.17
C ILE A 259 -10.24 11.98 3.77
N GLN A 260 -10.61 10.89 4.45
CA GLN A 260 -11.96 10.69 5.01
C GLN A 260 -12.30 11.59 6.20
N ARG A 261 -11.30 12.15 6.89
CA ARG A 261 -11.49 13.10 8.00
C ARG A 261 -12.42 14.27 7.62
N ARG A 262 -12.31 14.78 6.39
CA ARG A 262 -13.09 15.94 5.94
C ARG A 262 -14.55 15.63 5.59
N SER A 263 -14.91 14.39 5.30
CA SER A 263 -16.32 14.04 5.09
C SER A 263 -17.11 13.99 6.40
N GLU A 264 -16.43 13.72 7.52
CA GLU A 264 -17.08 13.59 8.84
C GLU A 264 -17.21 14.92 9.60
N GLU A 265 -16.26 15.86 9.46
CA GLU A 265 -16.27 17.14 10.20
C GLU A 265 -17.50 18.03 9.88
N PRO A 266 -17.89 18.23 8.61
CA PRO A 266 -19.11 18.97 8.27
C PRO A 266 -20.39 18.25 8.74
N ALA A 267 -20.43 16.91 8.67
CA ALA A 267 -21.58 16.11 9.09
C ALA A 267 -21.80 16.17 10.60
N LYS A 268 -20.71 16.10 11.40
CA LYS A 268 -20.75 16.25 12.86
C LYS A 268 -21.14 17.68 13.27
N ALA A 269 -20.62 18.69 12.56
CA ALA A 269 -20.99 20.09 12.80
C ALA A 269 -22.47 20.37 12.47
N ALA A 270 -22.99 19.80 11.38
CA ALA A 270 -24.40 19.90 11.01
C ALA A 270 -25.32 19.19 12.02
N HIS A 271 -24.93 17.99 12.47
CA HIS A 271 -25.68 17.24 13.49
C HIS A 271 -25.68 17.96 14.85
N ALA A 272 -24.55 18.54 15.27
CA ALA A 272 -24.46 19.33 16.51
C ALA A 272 -25.34 20.59 16.46
N ARG A 273 -25.40 21.28 15.32
CA ARG A 273 -26.27 22.45 15.11
C ARG A 273 -27.76 22.08 15.11
N ALA A 274 -28.12 20.93 14.55
CA ALA A 274 -29.49 20.42 14.60
C ALA A 274 -29.92 20.04 16.02
N GLY A 275 -29.04 19.41 16.79
CA GLY A 275 -29.30 19.06 18.19
C GLY A 275 -29.38 20.27 19.14
N SER A 276 -28.65 21.36 18.87
CA SER A 276 -28.76 22.59 19.68
C SER A 276 -30.04 23.39 19.42
N ALA A 277 -30.58 23.34 18.19
CA ALA A 277 -31.80 24.04 17.83
C ALA A 277 -33.07 23.42 18.45
N THR A 278 -33.04 22.13 18.76
CA THR A 278 -34.12 21.41 19.46
C THR A 278 -34.13 21.59 20.97
N VAL A 279 -33.04 22.08 21.58
CA VAL A 279 -32.94 22.29 23.04
C VAL A 279 -33.29 23.75 23.44
N SER A 280 -33.31 24.69 22.49
CA SER A 280 -33.67 26.09 22.75
C SER A 280 -35.15 26.42 22.51
N SER A 281 -36.00 25.42 22.33
CA SER A 281 -37.44 25.57 22.01
C SER A 281 -38.39 25.09 23.11
N ASP A 282 -37.86 24.73 24.28
CA ASP A 282 -38.60 24.39 25.51
C ASP A 282 -38.30 25.42 26.61
#